data_AF-A0A820W850-F1
#
_entry.id   AF-A0A820W850-F1
#
_cell.length_a   1.000
_cell.length_b   1.000
_cell.length_c   1.000
_cell.angle_alpha   90.00
_cell.angle_beta   90.00
_cell.angle_gamma   90.00
#
_symmetry.space_group_name_H-M   'P 1'
#
loop_
_entity.id
_entity.type
_entity.pdbx_description
1 polymer ?
#
loop_
_entity_poly.entity_id
_entity_poly.type
_entity_poly.pdbx_seq_one_letter_code
_entity_poly.pdbx_strand_id
1 'polypeptide(L)'
;MGFSFVESELVEAIREGWWVLLDNVNSAPPEVLERLNSLTEDNPMLSLYEKSSGEILTQKNGIHSNFRLFTTANLKRVHSNKLSSAFLNRVIKIWLPAMDSNISVSNSMKSNDLYELLCAQLADIPAGQQLAELLLIIHIKVKQAVQEGKLIYPTDYQVTYRQLDQCIRTMLYHMNNHINPVSACYWSILRSYASLLSDNEHYYYFMKIFQSSMDELKLDSIQIYSPSKRIDTQQPQWKQDANKIQVAFVEIERCLAELIFSLIECISNIKNRS
;
A
#
# COMPACT_ATOMS: atom_id res chain seq x y z
N MET A 1 -28.74 -38.11 3.41
CA MET A 1 -28.31 -36.83 3.98
C MET A 1 -29.11 -35.74 3.29
N GLY A 2 -29.90 -34.97 4.06
CA GLY A 2 -30.68 -33.86 3.51
C GLY A 2 -29.86 -32.58 3.44
N PHE A 3 -30.24 -31.68 2.55
CA PHE A 3 -29.74 -30.31 2.56
C PHE A 3 -30.37 -29.55 3.74
N SER A 4 -29.58 -28.73 4.42
CA SER A 4 -30.07 -27.82 5.46
C SER A 4 -29.72 -26.38 5.06
N PHE A 5 -30.64 -25.46 5.35
CA PHE A 5 -30.38 -24.04 5.16
C PHE A 5 -29.34 -23.59 6.18
N VAL A 6 -28.30 -22.91 5.69
CA VAL A 6 -27.28 -22.27 6.52
C VAL A 6 -27.46 -20.77 6.36
N GLU A 7 -27.68 -20.08 7.48
CA GLU A 7 -27.81 -18.63 7.50
C GLU A 7 -26.47 -17.99 7.17
N SER A 8 -26.48 -16.92 6.36
CA SER A 8 -25.24 -16.26 5.94
C SER A 8 -24.73 -15.28 6.99
N GLU A 9 -23.42 -15.04 7.00
CA GLU A 9 -22.76 -14.07 7.88
C GLU A 9 -23.38 -12.66 7.75
N LEU A 10 -23.88 -12.30 6.56
CA LEU A 10 -24.58 -11.04 6.36
C LEU A 10 -25.88 -10.96 7.18
N VAL A 11 -26.65 -12.06 7.21
CA VAL A 11 -27.92 -12.09 7.93
C VAL A 11 -27.67 -12.06 9.44
N GLU A 12 -26.67 -12.80 9.92
CA GLU A 12 -26.24 -12.73 11.31
C GLU A 12 -25.82 -11.29 11.69
N ALA A 13 -24.98 -10.65 10.87
CA ALA A 13 -24.56 -9.26 11.08
C ALA A 13 -25.73 -8.27 11.12
N ILE A 14 -26.76 -8.49 10.29
CA ILE A 14 -27.99 -7.69 10.29
C ILE A 14 -28.75 -7.82 11.62
N ARG A 15 -28.84 -9.04 12.16
CA ARG A 15 -29.55 -9.31 13.42
C ARG A 15 -28.77 -8.80 14.64
N GLU A 16 -27.46 -8.91 14.62
CA GLU A 16 -26.58 -8.50 15.73
C GLU A 16 -26.17 -7.02 15.66
N GLY A 17 -26.50 -6.32 14.57
CA GLY A 17 -26.18 -4.90 14.41
C GLY A 17 -24.71 -4.62 14.14
N TRP A 18 -24.01 -5.57 13.54
CA TRP A 18 -22.61 -5.40 13.15
C TRP A 18 -22.46 -4.46 11.97
N TRP A 19 -21.22 -4.03 11.76
CA TRP A 19 -20.84 -3.22 10.62
C TRP A 19 -20.30 -4.14 9.54
N VAL A 20 -20.90 -4.09 8.36
CA VAL A 20 -20.53 -4.93 7.22
C VAL A 20 -19.86 -4.09 6.15
N LEU A 21 -18.71 -4.55 5.66
CA LEU A 21 -18.04 -4.00 4.49
C LEU A 21 -18.17 -4.99 3.32
N LEU A 22 -18.92 -4.60 2.29
CA LEU A 22 -18.92 -5.32 1.01
C LEU A 22 -17.79 -4.76 0.15
N ASP A 23 -16.70 -5.51 0.05
CA ASP A 23 -15.54 -5.11 -0.75
C ASP A 23 -15.76 -5.39 -2.24
N ASN A 24 -15.40 -4.43 -3.10
CA ASN A 24 -15.49 -4.48 -4.56
C ASN A 24 -16.87 -4.92 -5.07
N VAL A 25 -17.94 -4.23 -4.67
CA VAL A 25 -19.32 -4.59 -5.06
C VAL A 25 -19.50 -4.66 -6.57
N ASN A 26 -18.74 -3.88 -7.33
CA ASN A 26 -18.72 -3.89 -8.79
C ASN A 26 -18.05 -5.14 -9.41
N SER A 27 -17.54 -6.07 -8.61
CA SER A 27 -17.09 -7.40 -9.06
C SER A 27 -18.20 -8.46 -8.94
N ALA A 28 -19.28 -8.18 -8.22
CA ALA A 28 -20.44 -9.07 -8.13
C ALA A 28 -21.41 -8.84 -9.31
N PRO A 29 -22.18 -9.87 -9.73
CA PRO A 29 -23.27 -9.70 -10.70
C PRO A 29 -24.28 -8.63 -10.22
N PRO A 30 -24.80 -7.78 -11.11
CA PRO A 30 -25.74 -6.71 -10.73
C PRO A 30 -26.96 -7.23 -9.96
N GLU A 31 -27.45 -8.42 -10.30
CA GLU A 31 -28.62 -9.06 -9.69
C GLU A 31 -28.41 -9.33 -8.19
N VAL A 32 -27.17 -9.60 -7.78
CA VAL A 32 -26.82 -9.81 -6.36
C VAL A 32 -26.95 -8.51 -5.57
N LEU A 33 -26.48 -7.39 -6.14
CA LEU A 33 -26.60 -6.08 -5.50
C LEU A 33 -28.04 -5.59 -5.47
N GLU A 34 -28.84 -5.93 -6.49
CA GLU A 34 -30.25 -5.56 -6.53
C GLU A 34 -31.06 -6.15 -5.38
N ARG A 35 -30.70 -7.36 -4.92
CA ARG A 35 -31.31 -7.97 -3.73
C ARG A 35 -31.01 -7.22 -2.43
N LEU A 36 -29.99 -6.37 -2.42
CA LEU A 36 -29.62 -5.53 -1.27
C LEU A 36 -30.24 -4.14 -1.34
N ASN A 37 -30.87 -3.75 -2.46
CA ASN A 37 -31.44 -2.40 -2.60
C ASN A 37 -32.43 -2.08 -1.49
N SER A 38 -33.32 -3.02 -1.16
CA SER A 38 -34.35 -2.85 -0.13
C SER A 38 -33.77 -2.71 1.28
N LEU A 39 -32.54 -3.20 1.51
CA LEU A 39 -31.82 -3.02 2.78
C LEU A 39 -31.27 -1.59 2.92
N THR A 40 -31.14 -0.85 1.82
CA THR A 40 -30.58 0.51 1.76
C THR A 40 -31.66 1.60 1.63
N GLU A 41 -32.93 1.24 1.76
CA GLU A 41 -34.06 2.19 1.72
C GLU A 41 -34.40 2.73 3.11
N ASP A 42 -35.21 3.80 3.16
CA ASP A 42 -35.65 4.43 4.43
C ASP A 42 -36.33 3.43 5.38
N ASN A 43 -37.04 2.46 4.81
CA ASN A 43 -37.62 1.33 5.52
C ASN A 43 -36.86 0.06 5.13
N PRO A 44 -35.71 -0.24 5.77
CA PRO A 44 -34.85 -1.31 5.33
C PRO A 44 -35.56 -2.65 5.51
N MET A 45 -35.44 -3.50 4.49
CA MET A 45 -35.97 -4.85 4.49
C MET A 45 -35.08 -5.83 3.71
N LEU A 46 -35.08 -7.09 4.12
CA LEU A 46 -34.38 -8.17 3.41
C LEU A 46 -35.23 -9.45 3.41
N SER A 47 -35.56 -9.95 2.22
CA SER A 47 -36.32 -11.20 2.05
C SER A 47 -35.38 -12.40 1.92
N LEU A 48 -35.58 -13.41 2.78
CA LEU A 48 -34.86 -14.69 2.79
C LEU A 48 -35.69 -15.77 2.10
N TYR A 49 -35.87 -15.65 0.77
CA TYR A 49 -36.70 -16.57 -0.02
C TYR A 49 -36.19 -18.01 -0.03
N GLU A 50 -34.90 -18.20 0.18
CA GLU A 50 -34.23 -19.50 0.23
C GLU A 50 -34.52 -20.26 1.54
N LYS A 51 -35.01 -19.56 2.57
CA LYS A 51 -35.47 -20.16 3.81
C LYS A 51 -36.91 -20.62 3.61
N SER A 52 -37.23 -21.87 3.96
CA SER A 52 -38.57 -22.44 3.78
C SER A 52 -39.70 -21.66 4.46
N SER A 53 -39.37 -20.82 5.44
CA SER A 53 -40.32 -19.94 6.12
C SER A 53 -40.69 -18.68 5.33
N GLY A 54 -39.96 -18.34 4.25
CA GLY A 54 -40.14 -17.08 3.51
C GLY A 54 -39.95 -15.84 4.39
N GLU A 55 -38.99 -15.89 5.31
CA GLU A 55 -38.80 -14.83 6.32
C GLU A 55 -38.43 -13.50 5.65
N ILE A 56 -39.03 -12.41 6.13
CA ILE A 56 -38.70 -11.04 5.73
C ILE A 56 -38.21 -10.30 6.96
N LEU A 57 -36.95 -9.87 6.93
CA LEU A 57 -36.34 -9.05 7.96
C LEU A 57 -36.70 -7.58 7.71
N THR A 58 -37.07 -6.89 8.78
CA THR A 58 -37.41 -5.47 8.83
C THR A 58 -36.86 -4.89 10.13
N GLN A 59 -36.88 -3.56 10.28
CA GLN A 59 -36.49 -2.91 11.56
C GLN A 59 -37.27 -3.42 12.78
N LYS A 60 -38.49 -3.95 12.60
CA LYS A 60 -39.33 -4.42 13.71
C LYS A 60 -39.02 -5.83 14.17
N ASN A 61 -38.44 -6.67 13.31
CA ASN A 61 -38.40 -8.13 13.52
C ASN A 61 -37.07 -8.79 13.16
N GLY A 62 -36.02 -8.04 12.79
CA GLY A 62 -34.73 -8.67 12.51
C GLY A 62 -33.59 -7.78 12.05
N ILE A 63 -33.84 -6.55 11.60
CA ILE A 63 -32.78 -5.59 11.26
C ILE A 63 -32.48 -4.75 12.49
N HIS A 64 -31.29 -4.91 13.04
CA HIS A 64 -30.85 -4.20 14.23
C HIS A 64 -30.57 -2.72 13.94
N SER A 65 -30.94 -1.81 14.86
CA SER A 65 -30.80 -0.35 14.68
C SER A 65 -29.35 0.12 14.51
N ASN A 66 -28.39 -0.64 15.05
CA ASN A 66 -26.95 -0.34 14.94
C ASN A 66 -26.28 -0.93 13.70
N PHE A 67 -26.99 -1.73 12.89
CA PHE A 67 -26.44 -2.27 11.66
C PHE A 67 -25.97 -1.14 10.72
N ARG A 68 -24.78 -1.29 10.14
CA ARG A 68 -24.23 -0.34 9.16
C ARG A 68 -23.66 -1.11 7.98
N LEU A 69 -24.01 -0.67 6.77
CA LEU A 69 -23.50 -1.24 5.52
C LEU A 69 -22.55 -0.24 4.85
N PHE A 70 -21.33 -0.70 4.59
CA PHE A 70 -20.31 0.00 3.82
C PHE A 70 -20.02 -0.81 2.56
N THR A 71 -19.75 -0.12 1.46
CA THR A 71 -19.41 -0.77 0.19
C THR A 71 -18.21 -0.08 -0.45
N THR A 72 -17.26 -0.85 -0.97
CA THR A 72 -16.17 -0.30 -1.81
C THR A 72 -16.44 -0.65 -3.27
N ALA A 73 -16.02 0.23 -4.18
CA ALA A 73 -16.09 -0.02 -5.62
C ALA A 73 -14.85 0.53 -6.31
N ASN A 74 -14.30 -0.23 -7.25
CA ASN A 74 -13.19 0.22 -8.09
C ASN A 74 -13.62 0.36 -9.55
N LEU A 75 -14.11 1.54 -9.93
CA LEU A 75 -14.63 1.80 -11.27
C LEU A 75 -13.57 1.79 -12.38
N LYS A 76 -12.27 1.78 -12.04
CA LYS A 76 -11.17 1.76 -13.01
C LYS A 76 -10.70 0.34 -13.35
N ARG A 77 -11.20 -0.68 -12.65
CA ARG A 77 -10.79 -2.08 -12.89
C ARG A 77 -11.38 -2.60 -14.20
N VAL A 78 -10.52 -3.14 -15.05
CA VAL A 78 -10.90 -3.88 -16.26
C VAL A 78 -11.75 -5.09 -15.85
N HIS A 79 -12.90 -5.29 -16.48
CA HIS A 79 -13.93 -6.31 -16.13
C HIS A 79 -14.77 -6.03 -14.87
N SER A 80 -14.95 -4.77 -14.49
CA SER A 80 -15.95 -4.43 -13.48
C SER A 80 -17.35 -4.20 -14.06
N ASN A 81 -18.36 -4.66 -13.33
CA ASN A 81 -19.76 -4.41 -13.64
C ASN A 81 -20.10 -2.94 -13.37
N LYS A 82 -20.95 -2.38 -14.23
CA LYS A 82 -21.49 -1.03 -14.02
C LYS A 82 -22.53 -1.11 -12.89
N LEU A 83 -22.33 -0.31 -11.84
CA LEU A 83 -23.31 -0.18 -10.77
C LEU A 83 -24.58 0.48 -11.29
N SER A 84 -25.74 -0.08 -10.93
CA SER A 84 -27.04 0.45 -11.35
C SER A 84 -27.32 1.82 -10.72
N SER A 85 -28.02 2.69 -11.44
CA SER A 85 -28.45 3.99 -10.89
C SER A 85 -29.32 3.82 -9.65
N ALA A 86 -30.11 2.74 -9.60
CA ALA A 86 -30.93 2.37 -8.45
C ALA A 86 -30.07 2.21 -7.18
N PHE A 87 -29.00 1.42 -7.26
CA PHE A 87 -28.08 1.25 -6.13
C PHE A 87 -27.38 2.57 -5.77
N LEU A 88 -26.85 3.28 -6.77
CA LEU A 88 -26.10 4.53 -6.57
C LEU A 88 -26.94 5.68 -5.97
N ASN A 89 -28.26 5.66 -6.14
CA ASN A 89 -29.17 6.65 -5.59
C ASN A 89 -29.49 6.42 -4.10
N ARG A 90 -29.19 5.23 -3.55
CA ARG A 90 -29.49 4.84 -2.16
C ARG A 90 -28.26 4.86 -1.26
N VAL A 91 -27.08 5.17 -1.80
CA VAL A 91 -25.82 5.18 -1.06
C VAL A 91 -25.20 6.57 -1.03
N ILE A 92 -24.49 6.87 0.06
CA ILE A 92 -23.61 8.04 0.13
C ILE A 92 -22.30 7.68 -0.56
N LYS A 93 -21.95 8.44 -1.60
CA LYS A 93 -20.71 8.23 -2.37
C LYS A 93 -19.59 9.08 -1.79
N ILE A 94 -18.57 8.42 -1.26
CA ILE A 94 -17.34 9.07 -0.77
C ILE A 94 -16.21 8.74 -1.73
N TRP A 95 -15.60 9.77 -2.32
CA TRP A 95 -14.43 9.63 -3.18
C TRP A 95 -13.18 9.99 -2.39
N LEU A 96 -12.29 9.01 -2.23
CA LEU A 96 -11.00 9.23 -1.60
C LEU A 96 -9.94 9.46 -2.68
N PRO A 97 -9.16 10.56 -2.61
CA PRO A 97 -8.01 10.71 -3.49
C PRO A 97 -6.97 9.63 -3.16
N ALA A 98 -6.09 9.33 -4.12
CA ALA A 98 -4.96 8.44 -3.83
C ALA A 98 -4.10 9.04 -2.72
N MET A 99 -3.60 8.21 -1.79
CA MET A 99 -2.84 8.68 -0.62
C MET A 99 -1.59 9.47 -1.00
N ASP A 100 -1.07 9.20 -2.19
CA ASP A 100 0.11 9.78 -2.80
C ASP A 100 -0.22 10.83 -3.89
N SER A 101 -1.44 11.37 -3.91
CA SER A 101 -1.90 12.33 -4.94
C SER A 101 -1.32 13.74 -4.78
N ASN A 102 -1.15 14.22 -3.55
CA ASN A 102 -0.76 15.61 -3.25
C ASN A 102 0.69 15.73 -2.78
N ILE A 103 1.55 14.80 -3.16
CA ILE A 103 2.93 14.75 -2.67
C ILE A 103 3.87 15.35 -3.70
N SER A 104 4.69 16.30 -3.25
CA SER A 104 5.77 16.91 -4.03
C SER A 104 7.06 16.98 -3.20
N VAL A 105 8.21 17.05 -3.86
CA VAL A 105 9.55 17.15 -3.23
C VAL A 105 9.79 18.55 -2.61
N SER A 106 8.73 19.28 -2.25
CA SER A 106 8.86 20.59 -1.62
C SER A 106 9.14 20.47 -0.10
N ASN A 107 9.54 21.57 0.54
CA ASN A 107 9.84 21.61 1.98
C ASN A 107 8.68 21.15 2.89
N SER A 108 7.46 20.99 2.36
CA SER A 108 6.30 20.44 3.08
C SER A 108 6.19 18.91 3.03
N MET A 109 7.18 18.19 2.48
CA MET A 109 7.14 16.72 2.43
C MET A 109 7.13 16.08 3.82
N LYS A 110 7.93 16.62 4.75
CA LYS A 110 8.01 16.14 6.15
C LYS A 110 6.75 16.41 6.97
N SER A 111 5.90 17.33 6.53
CA SER A 111 4.61 17.64 7.16
C SER A 111 3.43 16.88 6.52
N ASN A 112 3.70 15.91 5.66
CA ASN A 112 2.67 15.12 4.98
C ASN A 112 2.31 13.88 5.81
N ASP A 113 1.01 13.56 5.94
CA ASP A 113 0.54 12.36 6.64
C ASP A 113 1.19 11.07 6.13
N LEU A 114 1.51 11.00 4.83
CA LEU A 114 2.21 9.86 4.26
C LEU A 114 3.62 9.71 4.85
N TYR A 115 4.35 10.80 5.05
CA TYR A 115 5.68 10.74 5.65
C TYR A 115 5.61 10.18 7.07
N GLU A 116 4.66 10.65 7.88
CA GLU A 116 4.43 10.14 9.24
C GLU A 116 4.04 8.65 9.25
N LEU A 117 3.21 8.20 8.30
CA LEU A 117 2.88 6.78 8.13
C LEU A 117 4.13 5.94 7.81
N LEU A 118 5.00 6.41 6.92
CA LEU A 118 6.24 5.70 6.58
C LEU A 118 7.19 5.67 7.77
N CYS A 119 7.33 6.78 8.50
CA CYS A 119 8.11 6.83 9.73
C CYS A 119 7.60 5.86 10.79
N ALA A 120 6.28 5.76 10.96
CA ALA A 120 5.67 4.79 11.87
C ALA A 120 5.96 3.33 11.44
N GLN A 121 5.91 3.03 10.14
CA GLN A 121 6.25 1.69 9.63
C GLN A 121 7.74 1.33 9.81
N LEU A 122 8.62 2.33 9.80
CA LEU A 122 10.07 2.17 9.92
C LEU A 122 10.60 2.52 11.32
N ALA A 123 9.72 2.67 12.33
CA ALA A 123 10.08 3.13 13.67
C ALA A 123 11.08 2.21 14.39
N ASP A 124 11.09 0.92 14.06
CA ASP A 124 12.02 -0.07 14.61
C ASP A 124 13.41 -0.04 13.95
N ILE A 125 13.59 0.69 12.84
CA ILE A 125 14.84 0.74 12.08
C ILE A 125 15.67 1.94 12.53
N PRO A 126 16.96 1.75 12.88
CA PRO A 126 17.89 2.86 13.05
C PRO A 126 17.94 3.72 11.77
N ALA A 127 17.67 5.03 11.90
CA ALA A 127 17.51 5.98 10.80
C ALA A 127 16.27 5.74 9.89
N GLY A 128 15.20 5.18 10.43
CA GLY A 128 13.93 4.97 9.72
C GLY A 128 13.31 6.25 9.13
N GLN A 129 13.57 7.43 9.71
CA GLN A 129 13.09 8.72 9.19
C GLN A 129 13.80 9.14 7.90
N GLN A 130 15.12 8.98 7.86
CA GLN A 130 15.96 9.26 6.68
C GLN A 130 15.61 8.27 5.57
N LEU A 131 15.36 7.01 5.92
CA LEU A 131 14.92 5.99 4.99
C LEU A 131 13.49 6.26 4.46
N ALA A 132 12.56 6.68 5.32
CA ALA A 132 11.23 7.13 4.91
C ALA A 132 11.33 8.30 3.92
N GLU A 133 12.20 9.28 4.21
CA GLU A 133 12.47 10.43 3.36
C GLU A 133 13.00 10.00 1.99
N LEU A 134 14.02 9.14 1.97
CA LEU A 134 14.59 8.59 0.73
C LEU A 134 13.55 7.85 -0.11
N LEU A 135 12.82 6.91 0.50
CA LEU A 135 11.82 6.10 -0.20
C LEU A 135 10.68 6.97 -0.75
N LEU A 136 10.30 8.01 -0.02
CA LEU A 136 9.28 8.96 -0.46
C LEU A 136 9.77 9.83 -1.63
N ILE A 137 11.00 10.35 -1.58
CA ILE A 137 11.59 11.11 -2.70
C ILE A 137 11.65 10.24 -3.96
N ILE A 138 12.14 9.00 -3.84
CA ILE A 138 12.17 8.04 -4.95
C ILE A 138 10.76 7.84 -5.51
N HIS A 139 9.77 7.61 -4.64
CA HIS A 139 8.39 7.40 -5.06
C HIS A 139 7.84 8.59 -5.85
N ILE A 140 8.04 9.82 -5.36
CA ILE A 140 7.58 11.04 -6.02
C ILE A 140 8.26 11.21 -7.37
N LYS A 141 9.59 11.08 -7.43
CA LYS A 141 10.36 11.27 -8.67
C LYS A 141 10.02 10.21 -9.72
N VAL A 142 9.86 8.95 -9.32
CA VAL A 142 9.40 7.90 -10.25
C VAL A 142 8.01 8.22 -10.77
N LYS A 143 7.08 8.62 -9.89
CA LYS A 143 5.72 8.97 -10.31
C LYS A 143 5.70 10.15 -11.28
N GLN A 144 6.51 11.18 -11.02
CA GLN A 144 6.70 12.32 -11.92
C GLN A 144 7.31 11.88 -13.27
N ALA A 145 8.35 11.07 -13.25
CA ALA A 145 8.97 10.55 -14.47
C ALA A 145 8.00 9.73 -15.33
N VAL A 146 7.09 8.96 -14.71
CA VAL A 146 6.03 8.24 -15.42
C VAL A 146 5.01 9.20 -16.02
N GLN A 147 4.59 10.23 -15.28
CA GLN A 147 3.66 11.26 -15.77
C GLN A 147 4.24 12.06 -16.95
N GLU A 148 5.55 12.31 -16.93
CA GLU A 148 6.29 12.99 -18.00
C GLU A 148 6.64 12.07 -19.18
N GLY A 149 6.33 10.77 -19.10
CA GLY A 149 6.66 9.78 -20.14
C GLY A 149 8.14 9.41 -20.23
N LYS A 150 8.95 9.75 -19.23
CA LYS A 150 10.38 9.41 -19.14
C LYS A 150 10.64 8.01 -18.57
N LEU A 151 9.70 7.52 -17.74
CA LEU A 151 9.65 6.12 -17.32
C LEU A 151 8.39 5.45 -17.84
N ILE A 152 8.55 4.32 -18.51
CA ILE A 152 7.44 3.55 -19.06
C ILE A 152 7.37 2.20 -18.33
N TYR A 153 6.20 1.93 -17.75
CA TYR A 153 5.83 0.63 -17.20
C TYR A 153 4.88 -0.09 -18.15
N PRO A 154 4.64 -1.40 -17.98
CA PRO A 154 3.69 -2.15 -18.79
C PRO A 154 2.30 -1.51 -18.77
N THR A 155 1.51 -1.75 -19.82
CA THR A 155 0.17 -1.20 -19.99
C THR A 155 -0.70 -1.46 -18.75
N ASP A 156 -1.48 -0.45 -18.35
CA ASP A 156 -2.35 -0.40 -17.16
C ASP A 156 -1.64 -0.36 -15.79
N TYR A 157 -0.31 -0.41 -15.75
CA TYR A 157 0.42 -0.28 -14.49
C TYR A 157 0.48 1.18 -14.02
N GLN A 158 0.05 1.41 -12.78
CA GLN A 158 0.11 2.73 -12.13
C GLN A 158 1.00 2.66 -10.90
N VAL A 159 2.01 3.53 -10.86
CA VAL A 159 2.83 3.75 -9.67
C VAL A 159 1.95 4.43 -8.61
N THR A 160 1.69 3.73 -7.51
CA THR A 160 0.88 4.18 -6.39
C THR A 160 1.58 3.89 -5.06
N TYR A 161 1.10 4.47 -3.96
CA TYR A 161 1.56 4.15 -2.60
C TYR A 161 1.66 2.64 -2.32
N ARG A 162 0.81 1.80 -2.93
CA ARG A 162 0.89 0.33 -2.74
C ARG A 162 2.27 -0.22 -3.10
N GLN A 163 2.93 0.38 -4.09
CA GLN A 163 4.29 -0.01 -4.48
C GLN A 163 5.33 0.36 -3.42
N LEU A 164 5.15 1.53 -2.78
CA LEU A 164 5.97 2.00 -1.68
C LEU A 164 5.76 1.14 -0.41
N ASP A 165 4.51 0.85 -0.06
CA ASP A 165 4.16 -0.06 1.05
C ASP A 165 4.75 -1.46 0.82
N GLN A 166 4.62 -2.00 -0.41
CA GLN A 166 5.20 -3.28 -0.77
C GLN A 166 6.74 -3.25 -0.67
N CYS A 167 7.38 -2.14 -1.05
CA CYS A 167 8.82 -1.95 -0.91
C CYS A 167 9.23 -2.06 0.57
N ILE A 168 8.54 -1.36 1.46
CA ILE A 168 8.82 -1.39 2.91
C ILE A 168 8.59 -2.78 3.49
N ARG A 169 7.48 -3.44 3.16
CA ARG A 169 7.21 -4.81 3.62
C ARG A 169 8.28 -5.80 3.18
N THR A 170 8.71 -5.70 1.93
CA THR A 170 9.75 -6.57 1.37
C THR A 170 11.09 -6.32 2.06
N MET A 171 11.41 -5.07 2.34
CA MET A 171 12.62 -4.67 3.06
C MET A 171 12.64 -5.22 4.49
N LEU A 172 11.57 -4.99 5.25
CA LEU A 172 11.41 -5.50 6.60
C LEU A 172 11.47 -7.03 6.64
N TYR A 173 10.85 -7.69 5.65
CA TYR A 173 10.95 -9.14 5.49
C TYR A 173 12.40 -9.60 5.30
N HIS A 174 13.18 -8.95 4.43
CA HIS A 174 14.58 -9.29 4.21
C HIS A 174 15.43 -9.07 5.48
N MET A 175 15.24 -7.95 6.18
CA MET A 175 15.94 -7.65 7.42
C MET A 175 15.63 -8.67 8.53
N ASN A 176 14.37 -9.08 8.65
CA ASN A 176 13.95 -10.12 9.60
C ASN A 176 14.55 -11.50 9.27
N ASN A 177 14.90 -11.75 8.01
CA ASN A 177 15.59 -12.96 7.57
C ASN A 177 17.12 -12.80 7.55
N HIS A 178 17.67 -11.93 8.41
CA HIS A 178 19.11 -11.73 8.61
C HIS A 178 19.89 -11.23 7.38
N ILE A 179 19.20 -10.66 6.38
CA ILE A 179 19.88 -9.95 5.29
C ILE A 179 20.36 -8.59 5.80
N ASN A 180 21.56 -8.20 5.41
CA ASN A 180 22.12 -6.89 5.77
C ASN A 180 21.13 -5.76 5.35
N PRO A 181 20.86 -4.77 6.23
CA PRO A 181 19.89 -3.70 5.96
C PRO A 181 20.12 -2.93 4.65
N VAL A 182 21.38 -2.73 4.25
CA VAL A 182 21.75 -2.05 3.00
C VAL A 182 21.27 -2.84 1.80
N SER A 183 21.61 -4.13 1.75
CA SER A 183 21.20 -5.04 0.68
C SER A 183 19.68 -5.21 0.66
N ALA A 184 19.06 -5.30 1.84
CA ALA A 184 17.61 -5.38 1.97
C ALA A 184 16.92 -4.13 1.39
N CYS A 185 17.43 -2.93 1.69
CA CYS A 185 16.92 -1.68 1.14
C CYS A 185 17.07 -1.66 -0.38
N TYR A 186 18.28 -1.90 -0.86
CA TYR A 186 18.62 -1.86 -2.27
C TYR A 186 17.77 -2.83 -3.11
N TRP A 187 17.73 -4.10 -2.72
CA TRP A 187 16.95 -5.12 -3.44
C TRP A 187 15.45 -4.83 -3.41
N SER A 188 14.92 -4.31 -2.30
CA SER A 188 13.50 -3.99 -2.18
C SER A 188 13.10 -2.83 -3.08
N ILE A 189 13.95 -1.79 -3.17
CA ILE A 189 13.74 -0.63 -4.05
C ILE A 189 13.80 -1.07 -5.51
N LEU A 190 14.84 -1.81 -5.91
CA LEU A 190 14.95 -2.36 -7.26
C LEU A 190 13.77 -3.26 -7.61
N ARG A 191 13.41 -4.18 -6.72
CA ARG A 191 12.29 -5.09 -6.94
C ARG A 191 10.99 -4.32 -7.10
N SER A 192 10.82 -3.22 -6.39
CA SER A 192 9.59 -2.45 -6.39
C SER A 192 9.43 -1.56 -7.61
N TYR A 193 10.52 -0.88 -8.01
CA TYR A 193 10.43 0.14 -9.06
C TYR A 193 11.11 -0.25 -10.36
N ALA A 194 12.11 -1.12 -10.34
CA ALA A 194 12.88 -1.47 -11.53
C ALA A 194 12.47 -2.81 -12.18
N SER A 195 11.85 -3.72 -11.42
CA SER A 195 11.55 -5.09 -11.90
C SER A 195 10.60 -5.18 -13.09
N LEU A 196 9.73 -4.17 -13.26
CA LEU A 196 8.73 -4.12 -14.31
C LEU A 196 9.13 -3.21 -15.48
N LEU A 197 10.33 -2.61 -15.45
CA LEU A 197 10.80 -1.76 -16.54
C LEU A 197 11.08 -2.59 -17.79
N SER A 198 10.70 -2.06 -18.96
CA SER A 198 10.70 -2.79 -20.24
C SER A 198 12.09 -3.03 -20.81
N ASP A 199 13.04 -2.15 -20.53
CA ASP A 199 14.36 -2.14 -21.16
C ASP A 199 15.45 -1.49 -20.28
N ASN A 200 16.69 -1.61 -20.77
CA ASN A 200 17.88 -1.10 -20.08
C ASN A 200 17.94 0.43 -20.04
N GLU A 201 17.23 1.15 -20.93
CA GLU A 201 17.25 2.62 -20.93
C GLU A 201 16.42 3.16 -19.77
N HIS A 202 15.22 2.61 -19.58
CA HIS A 202 14.36 2.92 -18.44
C HIS A 202 15.02 2.50 -17.13
N TYR A 203 15.69 1.34 -17.09
CA TYR A 203 16.46 0.92 -15.93
C TYR A 203 17.57 1.93 -15.58
N TYR A 204 18.35 2.36 -16.58
CA TYR A 204 19.39 3.38 -16.40
C TYR A 204 18.81 4.72 -15.93
N TYR A 205 17.66 5.12 -16.48
CA TYR A 205 16.96 6.33 -16.06
C TYR A 205 16.48 6.24 -14.60
N PHE A 206 15.94 5.09 -14.18
CA PHE A 206 15.59 4.84 -12.78
C PHE A 206 16.81 4.94 -11.86
N MET A 207 17.97 4.39 -12.27
CA MET A 207 19.20 4.50 -11.48
C MET A 207 19.66 5.96 -11.32
N LYS A 208 19.45 6.83 -12.32
CA LYS A 208 19.69 8.28 -12.19
C LYS A 208 18.73 8.93 -11.19
N ILE A 209 17.45 8.55 -11.19
CA ILE A 209 16.49 9.03 -10.17
C ILE A 209 16.97 8.61 -8.78
N PHE A 210 17.36 7.35 -8.61
CA PHE A 210 17.84 6.82 -7.34
C PHE A 210 19.06 7.61 -6.84
N GLN A 211 20.06 7.83 -7.69
CA GLN A 211 21.24 8.62 -7.38
C GLN A 211 20.88 10.07 -6.98
N SER A 212 20.09 10.75 -7.80
CA SER A 212 19.65 12.12 -7.50
C SER A 212 18.80 12.23 -6.22
N SER A 213 18.09 11.17 -5.84
CA SER A 213 17.33 11.12 -4.57
C SER A 213 18.25 11.01 -3.36
N MET A 214 19.36 10.28 -3.51
CA MET A 214 20.40 10.21 -2.48
C MET A 214 21.10 11.56 -2.31
N ASP A 215 21.45 12.24 -3.41
CA ASP A 215 22.13 13.54 -3.37
C ASP A 215 21.27 14.64 -2.69
N GLU A 216 19.94 14.56 -2.81
CA GLU A 216 19.00 15.47 -2.15
C GLU A 216 18.83 15.20 -0.65
N LEU A 217 19.17 13.99 -0.20
CA LEU A 217 19.09 13.60 1.19
C LEU A 217 20.24 14.25 1.98
N LYS A 218 20.03 15.48 2.46
CA LYS A 218 20.97 16.13 3.39
C LYS A 218 20.92 15.43 4.74
N LEU A 219 21.86 14.52 4.99
CA LEU A 219 22.02 13.81 6.27
C LEU A 219 22.65 14.74 7.34
N ASP A 220 22.02 15.88 7.58
CA ASP A 220 22.43 16.80 8.65
C ASP A 220 21.94 16.25 10.00
N SER A 221 22.83 15.50 10.67
CA SER A 221 22.66 14.89 12.00
C SER A 221 21.57 13.81 12.12
N ILE A 222 22.02 12.57 12.30
CA ILE A 222 21.14 11.41 12.51
C ILE A 222 20.52 11.50 13.91
N GLN A 223 19.25 11.92 14.01
CA GLN A 223 18.47 11.69 15.23
C GLN A 223 18.01 10.24 15.25
N ILE A 224 18.49 9.51 16.25
CA ILE A 224 18.11 8.14 16.51
C ILE A 224 16.90 8.18 17.43
N TYR A 225 15.80 7.59 16.99
CA TYR A 225 14.67 7.39 17.89
C TYR A 225 15.15 6.51 19.05
N SER A 226 15.09 7.02 20.27
CA SER A 226 15.24 6.16 21.44
C SER A 226 14.03 5.22 21.46
N PRO A 227 14.21 3.89 21.34
CA PRO A 227 13.09 3.00 21.44
C PRO A 227 12.43 3.22 22.81
N SER A 228 11.10 3.33 22.83
CA SER A 228 10.33 3.32 24.07
C SER A 228 10.80 2.16 24.95
N LYS A 229 11.10 2.46 26.23
CA LYS A 229 11.74 1.58 27.24
C LYS A 229 10.94 0.31 27.57
N ARG A 230 10.68 -0.56 26.60
CA ARG A 230 10.31 -1.95 26.85
C ARG A 230 11.45 -2.81 26.36
N ILE A 231 12.25 -3.29 27.32
CA ILE A 231 13.28 -4.28 27.08
C ILE A 231 12.56 -5.58 26.76
N ASP A 232 12.53 -5.94 25.48
CA ASP A 232 12.08 -7.24 25.04
C ASP A 232 13.33 -8.14 24.94
N THR A 233 13.37 -9.20 25.75
CA THR A 233 14.53 -10.10 25.86
C THR A 233 14.66 -11.08 24.70
N GLN A 234 13.76 -11.03 23.70
CA GLN A 234 13.79 -11.84 22.48
C GLN A 234 14.05 -11.03 21.21
N GLN A 235 14.86 -9.96 21.29
CA GLN A 235 15.16 -9.17 20.10
C GLN A 235 16.12 -9.88 19.12
N PRO A 236 15.86 -9.84 17.81
CA PRO A 236 16.73 -10.41 16.78
C PRO A 236 18.12 -9.76 16.78
N GLN A 237 19.14 -10.49 16.31
CA GLN A 237 20.56 -10.12 16.41
C GLN A 237 20.88 -8.68 15.91
N TRP A 238 20.18 -8.20 14.86
CA TRP A 238 20.38 -6.85 14.31
C TRP A 238 19.93 -5.72 15.28
N LYS A 239 18.98 -5.98 16.18
CA LYS A 239 18.60 -5.05 17.27
C LYS A 239 19.63 -5.05 18.40
N GLN A 240 20.34 -6.17 18.60
CA GLN A 240 21.44 -6.27 19.58
C GLN A 240 22.70 -5.52 19.10
N ASP A 241 22.90 -5.43 17.77
CA ASP A 241 23.99 -4.71 17.13
C ASP A 241 23.72 -3.21 16.87
N ALA A 242 22.57 -2.68 17.32
CA ALA A 242 22.12 -1.31 17.05
C ALA A 242 23.14 -0.21 17.45
N ASN A 243 23.93 -0.43 18.51
CA ASN A 243 24.99 0.50 18.93
C ASN A 243 26.21 0.53 17.99
N LYS A 244 26.45 -0.55 17.22
CA LYS A 244 27.51 -0.60 16.19
C LYS A 244 27.01 -0.12 14.82
N ILE A 245 25.74 -0.36 14.52
CA ILE A 245 25.04 0.18 13.34
C ILE A 245 24.99 1.72 13.38
N GLN A 246 24.94 2.29 14.59
CA GLN A 246 25.04 3.73 14.87
C GLN A 246 26.29 4.41 14.28
N VAL A 247 27.40 3.68 14.20
CA VAL A 247 28.69 4.16 13.66
C VAL A 247 28.82 3.86 12.15
N ALA A 248 28.07 2.88 11.64
CA ALA A 248 28.19 2.36 10.28
C ALA A 248 27.26 3.02 9.24
N PHE A 249 26.60 4.14 9.53
CA PHE A 249 25.69 4.77 8.57
C PHE A 249 26.43 5.54 7.44
N VAL A 250 27.65 6.01 7.70
CA VAL A 250 28.59 6.47 6.65
C VAL A 250 28.95 5.30 5.71
N GLU A 251 28.96 4.07 6.23
CA GLU A 251 29.14 2.85 5.43
C GLU A 251 27.92 2.51 4.57
N ILE A 252 26.69 2.82 5.01
CA ILE A 252 25.48 2.58 4.21
C ILE A 252 25.46 3.50 2.99
N GLU A 253 25.77 4.78 3.18
CA GLU A 253 25.91 5.76 2.10
C GLU A 253 27.08 5.39 1.17
N ARG A 254 28.25 5.07 1.73
CA ARG A 254 29.43 4.61 0.96
C ARG A 254 29.14 3.33 0.19
N CYS A 255 28.51 2.33 0.80
CA CYS A 255 28.21 1.05 0.15
C CYS A 255 27.09 1.18 -0.89
N LEU A 256 26.05 1.98 -0.66
CA LEU A 256 25.05 2.25 -1.69
C LEU A 256 25.66 3.03 -2.86
N ALA A 257 26.53 4.02 -2.59
CA ALA A 257 27.25 4.76 -3.62
C ALA A 257 28.24 3.88 -4.41
N GLU A 258 29.02 3.03 -3.74
CA GLU A 258 29.95 2.08 -4.36
C GLU A 258 29.21 1.04 -5.22
N LEU A 259 28.06 0.54 -4.75
CA LEU A 259 27.24 -0.42 -5.48
C LEU A 259 26.58 0.22 -6.71
N ILE A 260 26.12 1.47 -6.61
CA ILE A 260 25.64 2.25 -7.76
C ILE A 260 26.77 2.49 -8.76
N PHE A 261 27.96 2.89 -8.31
CA PHE A 261 29.09 3.19 -9.19
C PHE A 261 29.51 1.95 -9.99
N SER A 262 29.62 0.81 -9.31
CA SER A 262 29.94 -0.48 -9.94
C SER A 262 28.89 -0.89 -10.99
N LEU A 263 27.60 -0.63 -10.73
CA LEU A 263 26.53 -0.96 -11.67
C LEU A 263 26.43 0.00 -12.86
N ILE A 264 26.64 1.30 -12.65
CA ILE A 264 26.71 2.28 -13.73
C ILE A 264 27.88 1.93 -14.66
N GLU A 265 29.06 1.59 -14.12
CA GLU A 265 30.18 1.11 -14.90
C GLU A 265 29.84 -0.17 -15.69
N CYS A 266 29.17 -1.13 -15.03
CA CYS A 266 28.76 -2.37 -15.68
C CYS A 266 27.82 -2.10 -16.87
N ILE A 267 26.83 -1.22 -16.69
CA ILE A 267 25.86 -0.87 -17.72
C ILE A 267 26.50 -0.04 -18.85
N SER A 268 27.39 0.90 -18.54
CA SER A 268 28.13 1.65 -19.56
C SER A 268 29.05 0.75 -20.38
N ASN A 269 29.66 -0.25 -19.75
CA ASN A 269 30.49 -1.24 -20.44
C ASN A 269 29.65 -2.16 -21.35
N ILE A 270 28.39 -2.41 -21.02
CA ILE A 270 27.46 -3.15 -21.88
C ILE A 270 27.05 -2.29 -23.09
N LYS A 271 26.71 -1.01 -22.90
CA LYS A 271 26.36 -0.09 -24.00
C LYS A 271 27.52 0.18 -24.97
N ASN A 272 28.78 0.16 -24.49
CA ASN A 272 29.96 0.36 -25.33
C ASN A 272 30.38 -0.89 -26.11
N ARG A 273 29.76 -2.05 -25.85
CA ARG A 273 30.04 -3.33 -26.52
C ARG A 273 28.97 -3.75 -27.54
N SER A 274 27.87 -3.01 -27.63
CA SER A 274 26.81 -3.15 -28.64
C SER A 274 26.98 -2.13 -29.75
#